data_AF-A0A315Y1A6-F1
#
_entry.id   AF-A0A315Y1A6-F1
#
_cell.length_a   1.000
_cell.length_b   1.000
_cell.length_c   1.000
_cell.angle_alpha   90.00
_cell.angle_beta   90.00
_cell.angle_gamma   90.00
#
_symmetry.space_group_name_H-M   'P 1'
#
loop_
_entity.id
_entity.type
_entity.pdbx_description
1 polymer ?
#
loop_
_entity_poly.entity_id
_entity_poly.type
_entity_poly.pdbx_seq_one_letter_code
_entity_poly.pdbx_strand_id
1 'polypeptide(L)'
;MNEKDNLKKEIVFTKAGVMVPVRVDNPLQGVTWESKLIPYSEIKKLGTLTLKVECIQPDIKNEILIALKIQGEFERKIEIPNNIRSVAHNNELQGESLPTLLNIDLTNKFPRCLFTPDGKKLNVTSWASLLVELTNYLEFNNKINDNNIPILDYSRRKRYLVSNENRHLSGTQFIGKHVTKKGLYVETNYPSNLTVKNAIYLIEYCNEDPLQFRIIL
;
A
#
# COMPACT_ATOMS: atom_id res chain seq x y z
N MET A 1 -13.26 15.36 42.57
CA MET A 1 -11.88 15.67 42.13
C MET A 1 -11.72 15.06 40.75
N ASN A 2 -11.60 15.87 39.69
CA ASN A 2 -11.49 15.40 38.31
C ASN A 2 -10.00 15.26 37.95
N GLU A 3 -9.39 14.14 38.31
CA GLU A 3 -8.06 13.75 37.85
C GLU A 3 -8.17 13.24 36.40
N LYS A 4 -8.18 14.19 35.46
CA LYS A 4 -7.68 13.92 34.11
C LYS A 4 -6.16 13.86 34.17
N ASP A 5 -5.63 12.85 34.84
CA ASP A 5 -4.21 12.52 34.75
C ASP A 5 -3.94 11.99 33.35
N ASN A 6 -3.41 12.89 32.52
CA ASN A 6 -2.73 12.58 31.26
C ASN A 6 -1.42 11.83 31.57
N LEU A 7 -1.53 10.65 32.18
CA LEU A 7 -0.46 9.68 32.22
C LEU A 7 -0.22 9.26 30.76
N LYS A 8 0.82 9.86 30.15
CA LYS A 8 1.46 9.28 28.96
C LYS A 8 1.96 7.90 29.38
N LYS A 9 1.14 6.89 29.09
CA LYS A 9 1.45 5.50 29.40
C LYS A 9 2.35 4.96 28.30
N GLU A 10 3.62 4.78 28.63
CA GLU A 10 4.58 4.18 27.72
C GLU A 10 4.30 2.69 27.58
N ILE A 11 4.27 2.22 26.33
CA ILE A 11 4.22 0.81 25.98
C ILE A 11 5.66 0.40 25.67
N VAL A 12 6.20 -0.57 26.43
CA VAL A 12 7.59 -1.01 26.27
C VAL A 12 7.63 -2.38 25.61
N PHE A 13 8.38 -2.50 24.53
CA PHE A 13 8.57 -3.75 23.81
C PHE A 13 9.82 -4.46 24.32
N THR A 14 9.70 -5.75 24.62
CA THR A 14 10.80 -6.58 25.11
C THR A 14 10.99 -7.80 24.21
N LYS A 15 12.05 -8.58 24.45
CA LYS A 15 12.27 -9.86 23.76
C LYS A 15 11.16 -10.88 24.03
N ALA A 16 10.49 -10.80 25.19
CA ALA A 16 9.50 -11.79 25.62
C ALA A 16 8.05 -11.39 25.27
N GLY A 17 7.78 -10.11 24.99
CA GLY A 17 6.43 -9.60 24.78
C GLY A 17 6.33 -8.09 24.94
N VAL A 18 5.12 -7.61 25.14
CA VAL A 18 4.81 -6.17 25.31
C VAL A 18 4.43 -5.90 26.77
N MET A 19 5.11 -4.95 27.40
CA MET A 19 4.73 -4.45 28.72
C MET A 19 3.59 -3.45 28.56
N VAL A 20 2.43 -3.78 29.12
CA VAL A 20 1.26 -2.89 29.12
C VAL A 20 0.86 -2.55 30.55
N PRO A 21 0.42 -1.31 30.80
CA PRO A 21 -0.14 -0.94 32.09
C PRO A 21 -1.55 -1.54 32.22
N VAL A 22 -1.74 -2.35 33.25
CA VAL A 22 -3.03 -2.95 33.60
C VAL A 22 -3.56 -2.27 34.85
N ARG A 23 -4.85 -1.93 34.82
CA ARG A 23 -5.53 -1.40 35.99
C ARG A 23 -5.78 -2.52 36.98
N VAL A 24 -5.34 -2.32 38.22
CA VAL A 24 -5.55 -3.25 39.33
C VAL A 24 -6.36 -2.52 40.39
N ASP A 25 -7.53 -3.04 40.72
CA ASP A 25 -8.35 -2.48 41.79
C ASP A 25 -7.96 -3.18 43.10
N ASN A 26 -7.27 -2.46 43.99
CA ASN A 26 -6.87 -2.94 45.30
C ASN A 26 -7.88 -2.48 46.38
N PRO A 27 -8.49 -3.37 47.17
CA PRO A 27 -9.50 -3.01 48.17
C PRO A 27 -9.01 -2.05 49.26
N LEU A 28 -7.71 -2.03 49.54
CA LEU A 28 -7.11 -1.22 50.61
C LEU A 28 -6.44 0.05 50.08
N GLN A 29 -5.93 0.02 48.85
CA GLN A 29 -5.12 1.11 48.26
C GLN A 29 -5.85 1.86 47.13
N GLY A 30 -7.04 1.43 46.74
CA GLY A 30 -7.77 1.99 45.61
C GLY A 30 -7.23 1.49 44.27
N VAL A 31 -7.41 2.30 43.23
CA VAL A 31 -7.02 1.93 41.86
C VAL A 31 -5.52 2.18 41.66
N THR A 32 -4.78 1.13 41.36
CA THR A 32 -3.36 1.19 40.98
C THR A 32 -3.16 0.74 39.54
N TRP A 33 -1.99 1.06 38.97
CA TRP A 33 -1.58 0.59 37.65
C TRP A 33 -0.31 -0.23 37.78
N GLU A 34 -0.34 -1.44 37.23
CA GLU A 34 0.80 -2.36 37.27
C GLU A 34 1.23 -2.69 35.84
N SER A 35 2.54 -2.82 35.63
CA SER A 35 3.07 -3.23 34.32
C SER A 35 2.97 -4.74 34.18
N LYS A 36 2.20 -5.21 33.20
CA LYS A 36 2.03 -6.62 32.86
C LYS A 36 2.71 -6.94 31.53
N LEU A 37 3.56 -7.96 31.52
CA LEU A 37 4.08 -8.52 30.28
C LEU A 37 2.99 -9.35 29.60
N ILE A 38 2.62 -8.99 28.37
CA ILE A 38 1.79 -9.82 27.49
C ILE A 38 2.72 -10.50 26.48
N PRO A 39 2.87 -11.83 26.54
CA PRO A 39 3.65 -12.57 25.55
C PRO A 39 3.08 -12.44 24.15
N TYR A 40 3.94 -12.41 23.12
CA TYR A 40 3.49 -12.32 21.72
C TYR A 40 2.57 -13.48 21.29
N SER A 41 2.66 -14.63 21.95
CA SER A 41 1.77 -15.78 21.73
C SER A 41 0.32 -15.52 22.18
N GLU A 42 0.12 -14.64 23.17
CA GLU A 42 -1.20 -14.27 23.69
C GLU A 42 -1.82 -13.10 22.92
N ILE A 43 -1.00 -12.19 22.38
CA ILE A 43 -1.46 -11.06 21.57
C ILE A 43 -2.25 -11.54 20.35
N LYS A 44 -1.85 -12.65 19.72
CA LYS A 44 -2.57 -13.26 18.60
C LYS A 44 -4.00 -13.73 18.92
N LYS A 45 -4.37 -13.86 20.20
CA LYS A 45 -5.66 -14.43 20.64
C LYS A 45 -6.69 -13.38 21.11
N LEU A 46 -6.30 -12.11 21.24
CA LEU A 46 -7.20 -11.01 21.64
C LEU A 46 -7.98 -10.50 20.40
N GLY A 47 -9.09 -11.19 20.10
CA GLY A 47 -9.87 -11.13 18.86
C GLY A 47 -10.59 -9.83 18.48
N THR A 48 -10.02 -8.65 18.72
CA THR A 48 -10.45 -7.41 18.06
C THR A 48 -9.30 -6.50 17.63
N LEU A 49 -8.04 -6.89 17.86
CA LEU A 49 -6.87 -6.15 17.41
C LEU A 49 -5.94 -7.09 16.64
N THR A 50 -6.05 -7.12 15.32
CA THR A 50 -5.13 -7.90 14.48
C THR A 50 -3.86 -7.09 14.26
N LEU A 51 -2.90 -7.22 15.18
CA LEU A 51 -1.55 -6.69 14.96
C LEU A 51 -0.81 -7.63 14.02
N LYS A 52 -0.70 -7.23 12.74
CA LYS A 52 0.12 -7.94 11.76
C LYS A 52 1.57 -7.47 11.92
N VAL A 53 2.36 -8.22 12.68
CA VAL A 53 3.80 -7.99 12.82
C VAL A 53 4.48 -8.64 11.62
N GLU A 54 4.93 -7.85 10.64
CA GLU A 54 5.54 -8.37 9.41
C GLU A 54 6.97 -8.88 9.61
N CYS A 55 7.76 -8.25 10.49
CA CYS A 55 9.13 -8.67 10.77
C CYS A 55 9.59 -8.13 12.14
N ILE A 56 10.31 -8.96 12.89
CA ILE A 56 11.09 -8.54 14.07
C ILE A 56 12.54 -8.89 13.76
N GLN A 57 13.40 -7.90 13.55
CA GLN A 57 14.84 -8.09 13.46
C GLN A 57 15.51 -7.48 14.70
N PRO A 58 15.86 -8.29 15.70
CA PRO A 58 16.63 -7.78 16.82
C PRO A 58 18.06 -7.48 16.35
N ASP A 59 18.51 -6.23 16.51
CA ASP A 59 19.93 -5.92 16.46
C ASP A 59 20.55 -6.29 17.82
N ILE A 60 20.96 -7.56 17.92
CA ILE A 60 21.51 -8.16 19.14
C ILE A 60 22.81 -7.45 19.56
N LYS A 61 23.54 -6.86 18.61
CA LYS A 61 24.86 -6.27 18.85
C LYS A 61 24.78 -4.89 19.50
N ASN A 62 23.71 -4.15 19.23
CA ASN A 62 23.56 -2.77 19.69
C ASN A 62 22.47 -2.58 20.75
N GLU A 63 21.82 -3.68 21.21
CA GLU A 63 20.72 -3.66 22.20
C GLU A 63 19.52 -2.76 21.83
N ILE A 64 19.35 -2.45 20.54
CA ILE A 64 18.27 -1.56 20.05
C ILE A 64 17.25 -2.37 19.25
N LEU A 65 15.96 -2.17 19.56
CA LEU A 65 14.84 -2.59 18.73
C LEU A 65 14.66 -1.56 17.60
N ILE A 66 15.25 -1.84 16.45
CA ILE A 66 15.11 -0.97 15.28
C ILE A 66 13.75 -1.26 14.62
N ALA A 67 12.85 -0.29 14.78
CA ALA A 67 11.56 -0.11 14.10
C ALA A 67 10.46 -1.16 14.37
N LEU A 68 9.48 -0.75 15.16
CA LEU A 68 8.12 -1.30 15.13
C LEU A 68 7.30 -0.53 14.09
N LYS A 69 7.04 -1.12 12.92
CA LYS A 69 5.99 -0.63 12.03
C LYS A 69 4.67 -1.24 12.48
N ILE A 70 3.95 -0.54 13.35
CA ILE A 70 2.62 -0.94 13.80
C ILE A 70 1.61 -0.34 12.82
N GLN A 71 0.96 -1.17 12.01
CA GLN A 71 -0.28 -0.79 11.35
C GLN A 71 -1.45 -1.40 12.13
N GLY A 72 -2.30 -0.54 12.67
CA GLY A 72 -3.59 -0.92 13.24
C GLY A 72 -4.70 -0.21 12.48
N GLU A 73 -5.72 -0.95 12.07
CA GLU A 73 -6.94 -0.36 11.54
C GLU A 73 -7.86 0.03 12.70
N PHE A 74 -8.31 1.27 12.73
CA PHE A 74 -9.33 1.76 13.64
C PHE A 74 -10.53 2.26 12.83
N GLU A 75 -11.72 1.74 13.11
CA GLU A 75 -12.97 2.35 12.63
C GLU A 75 -13.36 3.53 13.54
N ARG A 76 -13.03 4.78 13.14
CA ARG A 76 -13.93 5.97 13.16
C ARG A 76 -13.22 7.31 12.90
N LYS A 77 -13.93 8.14 12.11
CA LYS A 77 -13.82 9.59 11.81
C LYS A 77 -12.51 10.32 12.14
N ILE A 78 -11.87 10.76 11.06
CA ILE A 78 -10.65 11.57 11.01
C ILE A 78 -10.97 13.06 11.25
N GLU A 79 -10.31 13.68 12.22
CA GLU A 79 -9.89 15.09 12.18
C GLU A 79 -8.36 15.11 12.30
N ILE A 80 -7.67 15.80 11.38
CA ILE A 80 -6.20 15.87 11.33
C ILE A 80 -5.75 17.18 12.00
N PRO A 81 -4.91 17.16 13.06
CA PRO A 81 -4.11 18.31 13.44
C PRO A 81 -2.73 18.24 12.77
N ASN A 82 -2.39 19.35 12.10
CA ASN A 82 -1.08 19.64 11.56
C ASN A 82 -0.02 19.70 12.66
N ASN A 83 0.99 18.83 12.60
CA ASN A 83 2.42 19.15 12.77
C ASN A 83 3.23 17.89 13.08
N ILE A 84 3.91 17.33 12.08
CA ILE A 84 5.20 16.66 12.29
C ILE A 84 6.14 17.08 11.15
N ARG A 85 7.20 17.83 11.50
CA ARG A 85 8.37 18.04 10.66
C ARG A 85 9.31 16.85 10.85
N SER A 86 9.71 16.19 9.76
CA SER A 86 10.89 15.32 9.71
C SER A 86 12.02 16.04 8.96
N VAL A 87 13.22 16.04 9.54
CA VAL A 87 14.46 16.55 8.94
C VAL A 87 15.19 15.41 8.23
N ALA A 88 15.78 15.74 7.08
CA ALA A 88 16.37 14.91 6.03
C ALA A 88 17.68 14.18 6.45
N HIS A 89 18.10 13.06 5.84
CA HIS A 89 18.72 13.02 4.50
C HIS A 89 18.71 11.60 3.90
N ASN A 90 18.18 11.48 2.69
CA ASN A 90 18.92 11.10 1.48
C ASN A 90 18.03 11.51 0.30
N ASN A 91 18.62 12.08 -0.77
CA ASN A 91 17.91 12.50 -1.98
C ASN A 91 17.42 11.29 -2.80
N GLU A 92 16.66 10.40 -2.18
CA GLU A 92 15.79 9.49 -2.93
C GLU A 92 14.63 10.32 -3.46
N LEU A 93 14.47 10.32 -4.77
CA LEU A 93 13.31 10.90 -5.43
C LEU A 93 12.04 10.30 -4.78
N GLN A 94 11.35 11.09 -3.96
CA GLN A 94 10.15 10.63 -3.27
C GLN A 94 9.04 10.39 -4.29
N GLY A 95 8.76 9.12 -4.58
CA GLY A 95 7.62 8.70 -5.38
C GLY A 95 6.39 8.44 -4.50
N GLU A 96 5.21 8.72 -5.04
CA GLU A 96 3.93 8.43 -4.38
C GLU A 96 3.49 7.01 -4.69
N SER A 97 2.92 6.30 -3.71
CA SER A 97 2.30 5.01 -3.99
C SER A 97 1.09 5.16 -4.91
N LEU A 98 0.80 4.15 -5.74
CA LEU A 98 -0.35 4.18 -6.66
C LEU A 98 -1.69 4.51 -5.95
N PRO A 99 -2.05 3.86 -4.82
CA PRO A 99 -3.27 4.21 -4.10
C PRO A 99 -3.32 5.65 -3.60
N THR A 100 -2.17 6.24 -3.20
CA THR A 100 -2.13 7.64 -2.74
C THR A 100 -2.58 8.61 -3.84
N LEU A 101 -2.28 8.29 -5.10
CA LEU A 101 -2.63 9.14 -6.24
C LEU A 101 -4.14 9.33 -6.44
N LEU A 102 -4.98 8.42 -5.92
CA LEU A 102 -6.45 8.53 -6.05
C LEU A 102 -7.02 9.76 -5.34
N ASN A 103 -6.27 10.36 -4.41
CA ASN A 103 -6.67 11.53 -3.64
C ASN A 103 -5.97 12.82 -4.10
N ILE A 104 -5.25 12.79 -5.23
CA ILE A 104 -4.49 13.91 -5.76
C ILE A 104 -5.16 14.42 -7.04
N ASP A 105 -5.19 15.74 -7.26
CA ASP A 105 -5.55 16.28 -8.57
C ASP A 105 -4.43 16.01 -9.59
N LEU A 106 -4.75 15.18 -10.59
CA LEU A 106 -3.83 14.74 -11.64
C LEU A 106 -4.05 15.48 -12.98
N THR A 107 -4.92 16.50 -13.02
CA THR A 107 -5.33 17.16 -14.29
C THR A 107 -4.15 17.77 -15.05
N ASN A 108 -3.15 18.29 -14.34
CA ASN A 108 -1.95 18.92 -14.93
C ASN A 108 -0.64 18.24 -14.50
N LYS A 109 -0.72 16.99 -14.05
CA LYS A 109 0.45 16.20 -13.65
C LYS A 109 0.71 15.10 -14.65
N PHE A 110 1.99 14.82 -14.89
CA PHE A 110 2.44 13.79 -15.81
C PHE A 110 3.33 12.80 -15.07
N PRO A 111 3.10 11.49 -15.18
CA PRO A 111 4.01 10.52 -14.61
C PRO A 111 5.35 10.60 -15.36
N ARG A 112 6.46 10.49 -14.62
CA ARG A 112 7.83 10.48 -15.14
C ARG A 112 8.46 9.10 -15.09
N CYS A 113 8.13 8.33 -14.06
CA CYS A 113 8.55 6.93 -13.95
C CYS A 113 7.69 6.17 -12.95
N LEU A 114 7.73 4.84 -13.08
CA LEU A 114 7.15 3.87 -12.16
C LEU A 114 8.29 3.06 -11.53
N PHE A 115 8.33 2.98 -10.21
CA PHE A 115 9.14 2.03 -9.47
C PHE A 115 8.32 0.80 -9.14
N THR A 116 8.90 -0.35 -9.41
CA THR A 116 8.31 -1.67 -9.19
C THR A 116 8.79 -2.29 -7.86
N PRO A 117 8.13 -3.36 -7.36
CA PRO A 117 8.50 -4.01 -6.10
C PRO A 117 9.95 -4.54 -6.06
N ASP A 118 10.49 -4.94 -7.21
CA ASP A 118 11.88 -5.39 -7.36
C ASP A 118 12.89 -4.23 -7.52
N GLY A 119 12.45 -2.99 -7.26
CA GLY A 119 13.29 -1.79 -7.29
C GLY A 119 13.64 -1.28 -8.69
N LYS A 120 13.10 -1.88 -9.75
CA LYS A 120 13.34 -1.40 -11.12
C LYS A 120 12.60 -0.09 -11.35
N LYS A 121 13.22 0.77 -12.16
CA LYS A 121 12.64 2.02 -12.65
C LYS A 121 12.18 1.83 -14.09
N LEU A 122 10.89 1.95 -14.34
CA LEU A 122 10.28 1.94 -15.66
C LEU A 122 10.07 3.37 -16.15
N ASN A 123 10.40 3.63 -17.41
CA ASN A 123 10.27 4.95 -18.01
C ASN A 123 8.82 5.20 -18.44
N VAL A 124 8.15 6.13 -17.78
CA VAL A 124 6.74 6.45 -18.05
C VAL A 124 6.69 7.89 -18.51
N THR A 125 6.28 8.14 -19.76
CA THR A 125 6.28 9.48 -20.36
C THR A 125 4.91 10.14 -20.38
N SER A 126 3.87 9.36 -20.07
CA SER A 126 2.46 9.76 -20.10
C SER A 126 1.60 8.79 -19.28
N TRP A 127 0.38 9.20 -18.92
CA TRP A 127 -0.60 8.30 -18.32
C TRP A 127 -0.90 7.10 -19.22
N ALA A 128 -0.96 7.27 -20.54
CA ALA A 128 -1.13 6.16 -21.48
C ALA A 128 0.02 5.14 -21.38
N SER A 129 1.28 5.62 -21.36
CA SER A 129 2.45 4.74 -21.22
C SER A 129 2.52 4.02 -19.88
N LEU A 130 1.88 4.54 -18.82
CA LEU A 130 1.88 3.88 -17.51
C LEU A 130 1.28 2.48 -17.60
N LEU A 131 0.11 2.35 -18.23
CA LEU A 131 -0.55 1.07 -18.38
C LEU A 131 0.25 0.11 -19.27
N VAL A 132 0.89 0.63 -20.32
CA VAL A 132 1.72 -0.20 -21.22
C VAL A 132 2.95 -0.74 -20.49
N GLU A 133 3.70 0.12 -19.80
CA GLU A 133 4.90 -0.29 -19.05
C GLU A 133 4.57 -1.20 -17.88
N LEU A 134 3.49 -0.93 -17.15
CA LEU A 134 3.00 -1.81 -16.10
C LEU A 134 2.61 -3.19 -16.66
N THR A 135 1.90 -3.23 -17.79
CA THR A 135 1.53 -4.50 -18.44
C THR A 135 2.77 -5.25 -18.91
N ASN A 136 3.75 -4.58 -19.53
CA ASN A 136 5.04 -5.18 -19.91
C ASN A 136 5.75 -5.81 -18.70
N TYR A 137 5.75 -5.13 -17.55
CA TYR A 137 6.34 -5.64 -16.32
C TYR A 137 5.63 -6.89 -15.80
N LEU A 138 4.29 -6.85 -15.73
CA LEU A 138 3.50 -7.99 -15.27
C LEU A 138 3.61 -9.20 -16.22
N GLU A 139 3.64 -8.95 -17.53
CA GLU A 139 3.86 -9.96 -18.56
C GLU A 139 5.28 -10.56 -18.51
N PHE A 140 6.30 -9.74 -18.23
CA PHE A 140 7.68 -10.22 -18.04
C PHE A 140 7.80 -11.16 -16.84
N ASN A 141 7.07 -10.89 -15.76
CA ASN A 141 7.03 -11.71 -14.55
C ASN A 141 5.98 -12.84 -14.61
N ASN A 142 5.45 -13.15 -15.81
CA ASN A 142 4.43 -14.18 -16.06
C ASN A 142 3.12 -14.01 -15.26
N LYS A 143 2.86 -12.79 -14.78
CA LYS A 143 1.62 -12.44 -14.06
C LYS A 143 0.45 -12.23 -15.02
N ILE A 144 0.73 -11.84 -16.27
CA ILE A 144 -0.22 -11.83 -17.38
C ILE A 144 0.26 -12.85 -18.42
N ASN A 145 -0.64 -13.74 -18.84
CA ASN A 145 -0.39 -14.80 -19.82
C ASN A 145 -1.70 -15.23 -20.50
N ASP A 146 -1.61 -16.14 -21.47
CA ASP A 146 -2.76 -16.57 -22.29
C ASP A 146 -3.92 -17.16 -21.46
N ASN A 147 -3.68 -17.65 -20.25
CA ASN A 147 -4.72 -18.24 -19.41
C ASN A 147 -5.54 -17.22 -18.63
N ASN A 148 -5.08 -15.96 -18.53
CA ASN A 148 -5.76 -14.93 -17.72
C ASN A 148 -6.13 -13.66 -18.50
N ILE A 149 -6.03 -13.72 -19.82
CA ILE A 149 -6.53 -12.71 -20.76
C ILE A 149 -7.77 -13.25 -21.51
N PRO A 150 -8.69 -12.39 -21.96
CA PRO A 150 -8.68 -10.94 -21.84
C PRO A 150 -9.02 -10.45 -20.42
N ILE A 151 -8.46 -9.29 -20.05
CA ILE A 151 -8.71 -8.64 -18.76
C ILE A 151 -9.66 -7.46 -19.00
N LEU A 152 -10.79 -7.42 -18.30
CA LEU A 152 -11.73 -6.29 -18.35
C LEU A 152 -11.15 -5.03 -17.68
N ASP A 153 -11.63 -3.86 -18.04
CA ASP A 153 -11.30 -2.63 -17.32
C ASP A 153 -11.95 -2.58 -15.91
N TYR A 154 -11.49 -1.64 -15.07
CA TYR A 154 -12.02 -1.44 -13.71
C TYR A 154 -13.53 -1.22 -13.70
N SER A 155 -14.09 -0.56 -14.72
CA SER A 155 -15.53 -0.34 -14.82
C SER A 155 -16.32 -1.62 -15.11
N ARG A 156 -15.66 -2.64 -15.67
CA ARG A 156 -16.20 -3.97 -16.04
C ARG A 156 -17.39 -3.92 -16.99
N ARG A 157 -17.56 -2.83 -17.75
CA ARG A 157 -18.80 -2.64 -18.52
C ARG A 157 -18.78 -3.41 -19.82
N LYS A 158 -17.81 -3.15 -20.72
CA LYS A 158 -17.69 -3.82 -22.04
C LYS A 158 -16.29 -3.71 -22.69
N ARG A 159 -15.30 -3.13 -22.00
CA ARG A 159 -13.96 -2.89 -22.56
C ARG A 159 -12.94 -3.81 -21.91
N TYR A 160 -12.03 -4.30 -22.73
CA TYR A 160 -10.84 -4.98 -22.24
C TYR A 160 -9.78 -3.94 -21.94
N LEU A 161 -9.17 -4.05 -20.76
CA LEU A 161 -7.95 -3.34 -20.42
C LEU A 161 -6.75 -3.95 -21.14
N VAL A 162 -6.69 -5.30 -21.19
CA VAL A 162 -5.64 -6.06 -21.87
C VAL A 162 -6.26 -7.20 -22.67
N SER A 163 -5.81 -7.42 -23.90
CA SER A 163 -6.30 -8.49 -24.79
C SER A 163 -5.20 -8.99 -25.73
N ASN A 164 -5.26 -10.25 -26.16
CA ASN A 164 -4.43 -10.79 -27.25
C ASN A 164 -4.93 -10.39 -28.64
N GLU A 165 -6.16 -9.88 -28.74
CA GLU A 165 -6.78 -9.46 -29.99
C GLU A 165 -7.09 -7.97 -29.98
N ASN A 166 -6.95 -7.31 -31.14
CA ASN A 166 -7.28 -5.89 -31.31
C ASN A 166 -8.79 -5.63 -31.38
N ARG A 167 -9.55 -6.11 -30.39
CA ARG A 167 -11.00 -5.90 -30.29
C ARG A 167 -11.46 -6.05 -28.85
N HIS A 168 -12.43 -5.24 -28.47
CA HIS A 168 -13.17 -5.36 -27.21
C HIS A 168 -14.35 -6.32 -27.35
N LEU A 169 -14.99 -6.65 -26.22
CA LEU A 169 -16.20 -7.48 -26.17
C LEU A 169 -17.33 -6.95 -27.07
N SER A 170 -17.40 -5.63 -27.28
CA SER A 170 -18.38 -5.00 -28.17
C SER A 170 -18.05 -5.09 -29.67
N GLY A 171 -16.86 -5.59 -30.03
CA GLY A 171 -16.34 -5.63 -31.40
C GLY A 171 -15.56 -4.39 -31.82
N THR A 172 -15.61 -3.29 -31.06
CA THR A 172 -14.80 -2.09 -31.32
C THR A 172 -13.31 -2.39 -31.12
N GLN A 173 -12.45 -1.89 -32.01
CA GLN A 173 -11.00 -2.01 -31.89
C GLN A 173 -10.44 -1.11 -30.78
N PHE A 174 -9.24 -1.44 -30.28
CA PHE A 174 -8.53 -0.57 -29.34
C PHE A 174 -8.15 0.75 -30.04
N ILE A 175 -8.20 1.84 -29.29
CA ILE A 175 -7.84 3.16 -29.80
C ILE A 175 -6.35 3.37 -29.58
N GLY A 176 -5.59 3.51 -30.68
CA GLY A 176 -4.14 3.66 -30.64
C GLY A 176 -3.40 2.32 -30.71
N LYS A 177 -2.15 2.34 -31.19
CA LYS A 177 -1.30 1.14 -31.34
C LYS A 177 -0.49 0.89 -30.06
N HIS A 178 -1.13 0.90 -28.90
CA HIS A 178 -0.47 0.62 -27.63
C HIS A 178 -0.40 -0.89 -27.42
N VAL A 179 0.74 -1.44 -27.80
CA VAL A 179 0.99 -2.89 -27.79
C VAL A 179 2.18 -3.19 -26.87
N THR A 180 2.07 -4.25 -26.05
CA THR A 180 3.18 -4.75 -25.22
C THR A 180 4.30 -5.30 -26.10
N LYS A 181 5.47 -5.58 -25.50
CA LYS A 181 6.60 -6.18 -26.21
C LYS A 181 6.29 -7.57 -26.77
N LYS A 182 5.36 -8.34 -26.16
CA LYS A 182 4.90 -9.63 -26.69
C LYS A 182 3.63 -9.55 -27.53
N GLY A 183 3.14 -8.36 -27.86
CA GLY A 183 2.02 -8.21 -28.81
C GLY A 183 0.63 -8.08 -28.19
N LEU A 184 0.49 -7.92 -26.87
CA LEU A 184 -0.82 -7.71 -26.24
C LEU A 184 -1.30 -6.27 -26.46
N TYR A 185 -2.59 -6.11 -26.73
CA TYR A 185 -3.25 -4.81 -26.87
C TYR A 185 -3.66 -4.27 -25.50
N VAL A 186 -3.34 -3.01 -25.24
CA VAL A 186 -3.65 -2.32 -23.97
C VAL A 186 -4.52 -1.10 -24.23
N GLU A 187 -5.63 -0.96 -23.51
CA GLU A 187 -6.48 0.23 -23.59
C GLU A 187 -5.83 1.35 -22.77
N THR A 188 -5.60 2.49 -23.42
CA THR A 188 -4.91 3.64 -22.83
C THR A 188 -5.71 4.94 -22.96
N ASN A 189 -6.86 4.91 -23.64
CA ASN A 189 -7.70 6.08 -23.83
C ASN A 189 -8.57 6.37 -22.60
N TYR A 190 -7.88 6.74 -21.51
CA TYR A 190 -8.48 7.07 -20.24
C TYR A 190 -7.97 8.43 -19.73
N PRO A 191 -8.81 9.17 -18.99
CA PRO A 191 -8.33 10.29 -18.18
C PRO A 191 -7.40 9.78 -17.06
N SER A 192 -6.48 10.62 -16.60
CA SER A 192 -5.44 10.29 -15.61
C SER A 192 -5.94 9.53 -14.38
N ASN A 193 -7.03 10.01 -13.76
CA ASN A 193 -7.63 9.35 -12.60
C ASN A 193 -8.12 7.92 -12.89
N LEU A 194 -8.69 7.69 -14.07
CA LEU A 194 -9.16 6.37 -14.48
C LEU A 194 -8.00 5.46 -14.89
N THR A 195 -6.94 6.02 -15.49
CA THR A 195 -5.68 5.31 -15.72
C THR A 195 -5.11 4.77 -14.42
N VAL A 196 -5.03 5.58 -13.36
CA VAL A 196 -4.54 5.13 -12.04
C VAL A 196 -5.42 4.02 -11.47
N LYS A 197 -6.75 4.16 -11.54
CA LYS A 197 -7.68 3.10 -11.09
C LYS A 197 -7.48 1.79 -11.86
N ASN A 198 -7.32 1.87 -13.18
CA ASN A 198 -7.04 0.69 -14.01
C ASN A 198 -5.66 0.09 -13.71
N ALA A 199 -4.65 0.90 -13.41
CA ALA A 199 -3.33 0.43 -13.02
C ALA A 199 -3.39 -0.35 -11.68
N ILE A 200 -4.05 0.21 -10.66
CA ILE A 200 -4.29 -0.47 -9.38
C ILE A 200 -5.04 -1.78 -9.60
N TYR A 201 -6.16 -1.72 -10.34
CA TYR A 201 -6.96 -2.90 -10.65
C TYR A 201 -6.16 -3.99 -11.37
N LEU A 202 -5.30 -3.64 -12.32
CA LEU A 202 -4.47 -4.60 -13.05
C LEU A 202 -3.45 -5.31 -12.13
N ILE A 203 -2.87 -4.58 -11.19
CA ILE A 203 -1.96 -5.12 -10.17
C ILE A 203 -2.71 -6.10 -9.26
N GLU A 204 -3.87 -5.68 -8.74
CA GLU A 204 -4.71 -6.52 -7.88
C GLU A 204 -5.20 -7.78 -8.61
N TYR A 205 -5.61 -7.66 -9.88
CA TYR A 205 -6.01 -8.79 -10.72
C TYR A 205 -4.89 -9.84 -10.86
N CYS A 206 -3.64 -9.38 -10.84
CA CYS A 206 -2.45 -10.22 -10.87
C CYS A 206 -2.02 -10.75 -9.49
N ASN A 207 -2.82 -10.52 -8.44
CA ASN A 207 -2.51 -10.85 -7.04
C ASN A 207 -1.22 -10.18 -6.51
N GLU A 208 -0.94 -8.96 -6.95
CA GLU A 208 0.16 -8.13 -6.46
C GLU A 208 -0.37 -7.02 -5.53
N ASP A 209 0.51 -6.43 -4.71
CA ASP A 209 0.16 -5.33 -3.81
C ASP A 209 0.44 -3.96 -4.45
N PRO A 210 -0.59 -3.13 -4.74
CA PRO A 210 -0.41 -1.80 -5.33
C PRO A 210 0.43 -0.83 -4.48
N LEU A 211 0.54 -1.03 -3.17
CA LEU A 211 1.34 -0.18 -2.28
C LEU A 211 2.85 -0.31 -2.54
N GLN A 212 3.27 -1.40 -3.18
CA GLN A 212 4.67 -1.65 -3.51
C GLN A 212 5.09 -0.93 -4.81
N PHE A 213 4.14 -0.38 -5.55
CA PHE A 213 4.39 0.37 -6.77
C PHE A 213 4.34 1.87 -6.50
N ARG A 214 5.35 2.61 -6.97
CA ARG A 214 5.46 4.06 -6.74
C ARG A 214 5.63 4.83 -8.03
N ILE A 215 4.92 5.94 -8.18
CA ILE A 215 5.01 6.83 -9.33
C ILE A 215 5.65 8.14 -8.93
N ILE A 216 6.56 8.63 -9.77
CA ILE A 216 7.02 10.03 -9.72
C ILE A 216 6.19 10.83 -10.73
N LEU A 217 5.66 11.97 -10.29
CA LEU A 217 4.97 12.97 -11.12
C LEU A 217 5.91 14.14 -11.51
#